data_AF-A0A7J7DB09-F1
#
_entry.id   AF-A0A7J7DB09-F1
#
_cell.length_a   1.000
_cell.length_b   1.000
_cell.length_c   1.000
_cell.angle_alpha   90.00
_cell.angle_beta   90.00
_cell.angle_gamma   90.00
#
_symmetry.space_group_name_H-M   'P 1'
#
loop_
_entity.id
_entity.type
_entity.pdbx_description
1 polymer ?
#
loop_
_entity_poly.entity_id
_entity_poly.type
_entity_poly.pdbx_seq_one_letter_code
_entity_poly.pdbx_strand_id
1 'polypeptide(L)'
;MPCNLECKISHLLPKCTFLHLNQIHALIITDSLSQNFQLCWEFLRRSTEFGTMEYSNLIFSQFGSDKSNEEFMLRKIMIRGYAHNGPFDKCLSMFDEMPHRGLKPDHYTYPYVLNSCCKMGCYRIGKRLHCQVIKSGFGSSFSVAKSLFNMYIHMPSSSDSGDVYDGKIIYTRRLFDDIIVRPVEMWNKMIFEYVRVGDLGTARQLFDNMPQRDVVSWNSMISGYSKVGQVAKAGELFERMPEKNVISWTSMVGAYAEAGELEAATELFEKMPCRNVVTWNTMITCYTKKGDYEVALDLFGRMQSELVVPDGYTFVSVLSASSHLGALEFGKRIHHLIGDGSQWGPKVGTALVEMYAQCGDIDRAFTLFIKIRDKDVFGWNVAIKALAIHGRAKDAVKIFLMMQKLGFRPNDFTFSTALFACSHGGLVEEGRRIFHAMEGEFGISPKPEHFCCFIDLLSRNGLLEEAQLLVKDMPFEPDIAIWGALLGGCRVRSDSKLAEEVVGKASELEVNDSGVHVLLSNIYASMDQRPEALAARGKMEERNISKKAGSSVVL
;
A
#
# COMPACT_ATOMS: atom_id res chain seq x y z
N MET A 1 -15.00 -55.08 -43.76
CA MET A 1 -14.91 -54.94 -42.29
C MET A 1 -14.12 -53.67 -41.96
N PRO A 2 -14.75 -52.48 -41.82
CA PRO A 2 -14.06 -51.24 -41.44
C PRO A 2 -14.01 -50.96 -39.92
N CYS A 3 -14.72 -51.72 -39.08
CA CYS A 3 -14.89 -51.41 -37.64
C CYS A 3 -13.66 -51.57 -36.73
N ASN A 4 -12.51 -52.05 -37.20
CA ASN A 4 -11.39 -52.42 -36.30
C ASN A 4 -10.46 -51.23 -35.98
N LEU A 5 -10.36 -50.23 -36.86
CA LEU A 5 -9.47 -49.09 -36.65
C LEU A 5 -10.13 -47.98 -35.82
N GLU A 6 -11.40 -47.68 -36.09
CA GLU A 6 -12.19 -46.68 -35.36
C GLU A 6 -12.31 -47.02 -33.86
N CYS A 7 -12.65 -48.27 -33.53
CA CYS A 7 -12.74 -48.72 -32.14
C CYS A 7 -11.38 -48.67 -31.42
N LYS A 8 -10.28 -48.96 -32.13
CA LYS A 8 -8.92 -48.86 -31.57
C LYS A 8 -8.54 -47.41 -31.29
N ILE A 9 -8.83 -46.49 -32.21
CA ILE A 9 -8.56 -45.06 -32.03
C ILE A 9 -9.38 -44.52 -30.86
N SER A 10 -10.70 -44.78 -30.81
CA SER A 10 -11.56 -44.36 -29.70
C SER A 10 -11.07 -44.88 -28.34
N HIS A 11 -10.58 -46.13 -28.27
CA HIS A 11 -10.00 -46.66 -27.03
C HIS A 11 -8.66 -46.00 -26.63
N LEU A 12 -7.85 -45.57 -27.61
CA LEU A 12 -6.55 -44.96 -27.38
C LEU A 12 -6.62 -43.46 -27.03
N LEU A 13 -7.65 -42.75 -27.48
CA LEU A 13 -7.79 -41.30 -27.29
C LEU A 13 -7.75 -40.83 -25.82
N PRO A 14 -8.44 -41.48 -24.86
CA PRO A 14 -8.36 -41.07 -23.46
C PRO A 14 -6.95 -41.20 -22.84
N LYS A 15 -6.09 -42.06 -23.40
CA LYS A 15 -4.75 -42.38 -22.88
C LYS A 15 -3.62 -41.70 -23.66
N CYS A 16 -3.94 -40.98 -24.74
CA CYS A 16 -2.93 -40.43 -25.63
C CYS A 16 -2.21 -39.21 -25.03
N THR A 17 -0.96 -39.00 -25.43
CA THR A 17 -0.21 -37.76 -25.14
C THR A 17 -0.30 -36.84 -26.36
N PHE A 18 0.10 -35.58 -26.24
CA PHE A 18 0.06 -34.62 -27.35
C PHE A 18 0.80 -35.13 -28.61
N LEU A 19 1.92 -35.84 -28.44
CA LEU A 19 2.71 -36.40 -29.56
C LEU A 19 1.93 -37.48 -30.34
N HIS A 20 1.21 -38.35 -29.63
CA HIS A 20 0.36 -39.38 -30.24
C HIS A 20 -0.84 -38.77 -30.98
N LEU A 21 -1.26 -37.55 -30.62
CA LEU A 21 -2.42 -36.87 -31.21
C LEU A 21 -2.16 -36.48 -32.68
N ASN A 22 -0.93 -36.09 -33.03
CA ASN A 22 -0.53 -35.83 -34.42
C ASN A 22 -0.54 -37.09 -35.28
N GLN A 23 -0.09 -38.22 -34.75
CA GLN A 23 -0.11 -39.51 -35.45
C GLN A 23 -1.55 -39.98 -35.67
N ILE A 24 -2.41 -39.83 -34.67
CA ILE A 24 -3.83 -40.15 -34.78
C ILE A 24 -4.53 -39.19 -35.77
N HIS A 25 -4.18 -37.90 -35.79
CA HIS A 25 -4.73 -36.95 -36.77
C HIS A 25 -4.40 -37.36 -38.21
N ALA A 26 -3.14 -37.72 -38.47
CA ALA A 26 -2.70 -38.17 -39.79
C ALA A 26 -3.48 -39.41 -40.24
N LEU A 27 -3.67 -40.40 -39.35
CA LEU A 27 -4.47 -41.59 -39.61
C LEU A 27 -5.94 -41.28 -39.92
N ILE A 28 -6.55 -40.34 -39.17
CA ILE A 28 -7.93 -39.91 -39.42
C ILE A 28 -8.09 -39.30 -40.82
N ILE A 29 -7.10 -38.53 -41.28
CA ILE A 29 -7.11 -37.90 -42.62
C ILE A 29 -6.84 -38.94 -43.71
N THR A 30 -5.80 -39.77 -43.57
CA THR A 30 -5.37 -40.70 -44.62
C THR A 30 -6.37 -41.82 -44.87
N ASP A 31 -7.06 -42.30 -43.82
CA ASP A 31 -8.02 -43.41 -43.92
C ASP A 31 -9.46 -42.92 -44.15
N SER A 32 -9.67 -41.63 -44.45
CA SER A 32 -11.00 -41.03 -44.71
C SER A 32 -12.00 -41.20 -43.54
N LEU A 33 -11.50 -41.33 -42.32
CA LEU A 33 -12.31 -41.45 -41.09
C LEU A 33 -12.86 -40.11 -40.61
N SER A 34 -12.58 -39.01 -41.31
CA SER A 34 -13.11 -37.66 -41.05
C SER A 34 -14.63 -37.57 -41.16
N GLN A 35 -15.28 -38.54 -41.80
CA GLN A 35 -16.74 -38.65 -41.89
C GLN A 35 -17.38 -39.22 -40.62
N ASN A 36 -16.60 -39.81 -39.71
CA ASN A 36 -17.11 -40.37 -38.46
C ASN A 36 -17.18 -39.29 -37.38
N PHE A 37 -18.38 -38.72 -37.20
CA PHE A 37 -18.63 -37.63 -36.27
C PHE A 37 -18.22 -37.94 -34.81
N GLN A 38 -18.49 -39.15 -34.31
CA GLN A 38 -18.17 -39.54 -32.93
C GLN A 38 -16.65 -39.51 -32.69
N LEU A 39 -15.89 -39.98 -33.68
CA LEU A 39 -14.42 -39.97 -33.63
C LEU A 39 -13.87 -38.54 -33.66
N CYS A 40 -14.41 -37.68 -34.54
CA CYS A 40 -14.05 -36.27 -34.63
C CYS A 40 -14.37 -35.50 -33.33
N TRP A 41 -15.50 -35.80 -32.69
CA TRP A 41 -15.90 -35.24 -31.40
C TRP A 41 -14.95 -35.65 -30.26
N GLU A 42 -14.62 -36.94 -30.14
CA GLU A 42 -13.68 -37.45 -29.13
C GLU A 42 -12.27 -36.90 -29.33
N PHE A 43 -11.84 -36.83 -30.60
CA PHE A 43 -10.54 -36.31 -30.99
C PHE A 43 -10.40 -34.82 -30.66
N LEU A 44 -11.37 -33.99 -31.07
CA LEU A 44 -11.37 -32.56 -30.77
C LEU A 44 -11.43 -32.31 -29.26
N ARG A 45 -12.26 -33.06 -28.52
CA ARG A 45 -12.31 -32.95 -27.06
C ARG A 45 -10.94 -33.20 -26.45
N ARG A 46 -10.26 -34.26 -26.87
CA ARG A 46 -8.93 -34.59 -26.37
C ARG A 46 -7.88 -33.56 -26.78
N SER A 47 -7.97 -32.97 -27.98
CA SER A 47 -7.05 -31.92 -28.41
C SER A 47 -7.17 -30.66 -27.54
N THR A 48 -8.39 -30.30 -27.09
CA THR A 48 -8.61 -29.16 -26.20
C THR A 48 -8.10 -29.36 -24.77
N GLU A 49 -7.71 -30.56 -24.37
CA GLU A 49 -7.15 -30.82 -23.03
C GLU A 49 -5.65 -30.50 -22.96
N PHE A 50 -5.00 -30.24 -24.09
CA PHE A 50 -3.60 -29.81 -24.17
C PHE A 50 -3.54 -28.28 -24.37
N GLY A 51 -2.73 -27.60 -23.56
CA GLY A 51 -2.91 -26.18 -23.23
C GLY A 51 -2.92 -25.12 -24.35
N THR A 52 -2.56 -25.42 -25.61
CA THR A 52 -2.63 -24.46 -26.72
C THR A 52 -3.82 -24.74 -27.64
N MET A 53 -4.67 -23.74 -27.87
CA MET A 53 -5.88 -23.87 -28.69
C MET A 53 -5.64 -23.78 -30.21
N GLU A 54 -4.43 -23.43 -30.65
CA GLU A 54 -4.08 -23.28 -32.07
C GLU A 54 -4.32 -24.56 -32.88
N TYR A 55 -3.89 -25.69 -32.31
CA TYR A 55 -4.05 -26.99 -32.96
C TYR A 55 -5.51 -27.44 -33.00
N SER A 56 -6.24 -27.26 -31.89
CA SER A 56 -7.67 -27.53 -31.81
C SER A 56 -8.50 -26.67 -32.79
N ASN A 57 -8.05 -25.44 -33.06
CA ASN A 57 -8.68 -24.56 -34.06
C ASN A 57 -8.50 -25.05 -35.48
N LEU A 58 -7.30 -25.52 -35.82
CA LEU A 58 -7.04 -26.10 -37.13
C LEU A 58 -7.95 -27.31 -37.37
N ILE A 59 -8.03 -28.19 -36.37
CA ILE A 59 -8.93 -29.35 -36.37
C ILE A 59 -10.39 -28.92 -36.56
N PHE A 60 -10.84 -27.94 -35.77
CA PHE A 60 -12.22 -27.43 -35.87
C PHE A 60 -12.53 -26.83 -37.25
N SER A 61 -11.57 -26.12 -37.86
CA SER A 61 -11.74 -25.56 -39.22
C SER A 61 -11.81 -26.63 -40.31
N GLN A 62 -11.14 -27.77 -40.10
CA GLN A 62 -11.13 -28.90 -41.03
C GLN A 62 -12.39 -29.77 -40.93
N PHE A 63 -12.94 -29.95 -39.72
CA PHE A 63 -14.14 -30.76 -39.48
C PHE A 63 -15.45 -29.97 -39.47
N GLY A 64 -15.41 -28.64 -39.40
CA GLY A 64 -16.59 -27.76 -39.27
C GLY A 64 -17.23 -27.31 -40.58
N SER A 65 -16.91 -27.92 -41.73
CA SER A 65 -17.36 -27.45 -43.05
C SER A 65 -18.79 -27.82 -43.44
N ASP A 66 -19.41 -28.81 -42.79
CA ASP A 66 -20.77 -29.25 -43.10
C ASP A 66 -21.80 -28.71 -42.10
N LYS A 67 -22.81 -27.99 -42.62
CA LYS A 67 -23.91 -27.34 -41.88
C LYS A 67 -24.91 -28.37 -41.31
N SER A 68 -24.46 -29.28 -40.47
CA SER A 68 -25.29 -30.30 -39.81
C SER A 68 -25.29 -30.12 -38.29
N ASN A 69 -26.09 -30.92 -37.57
CA ASN A 69 -26.16 -30.92 -36.10
C ASN A 69 -24.80 -31.17 -35.41
N GLU A 70 -23.81 -31.62 -36.17
CA GLU A 70 -22.46 -32.01 -35.75
C GLU A 70 -21.56 -30.80 -35.48
N GLU A 71 -21.64 -29.76 -36.32
CA GLU A 71 -20.92 -28.48 -36.12
C GLU A 71 -21.29 -27.85 -34.76
N PHE A 72 -22.54 -28.02 -34.33
CA PHE A 72 -23.06 -27.48 -33.09
C PHE A 72 -22.43 -28.10 -31.84
N MET A 73 -22.17 -29.41 -31.84
CA MET A 73 -21.55 -30.10 -30.71
C MET A 73 -20.04 -29.83 -30.64
N LEU A 74 -19.36 -29.75 -31.79
CA LEU A 74 -17.95 -29.37 -31.86
C LEU A 74 -17.72 -27.94 -31.34
N ARG A 75 -18.64 -27.02 -31.61
CA ARG A 75 -18.55 -25.63 -31.13
C ARG A 75 -18.64 -25.52 -29.60
N LYS A 76 -19.45 -26.37 -28.94
CA LYS A 76 -19.51 -26.44 -27.46
C LYS A 76 -18.18 -26.92 -26.86
N ILE A 77 -17.53 -27.89 -27.51
CA ILE A 77 -16.19 -28.35 -27.11
C ILE A 77 -15.20 -27.19 -27.21
N MET A 78 -15.23 -26.44 -28.31
CA MET A 78 -14.35 -25.28 -28.49
C MET A 78 -14.56 -24.21 -27.42
N ILE A 79 -15.80 -23.86 -27.09
CA ILE A 79 -16.10 -22.90 -26.00
C ILE A 79 -15.48 -23.37 -24.67
N ARG A 80 -15.59 -24.67 -24.36
CA ARG A 80 -14.98 -25.25 -23.16
C ARG A 80 -13.44 -25.21 -23.20
N GLY A 81 -12.84 -25.57 -24.34
CA GLY A 81 -11.40 -25.51 -24.55
C GLY A 81 -10.85 -24.08 -24.38
N TYR A 82 -11.49 -23.11 -25.02
CA TYR A 82 -11.14 -21.69 -24.91
C TYR A 82 -11.30 -21.14 -23.49
N ALA A 83 -12.30 -21.59 -22.73
CA ALA A 83 -12.49 -21.14 -21.35
C ALA A 83 -11.42 -21.66 -20.38
N HIS A 84 -10.83 -22.82 -20.65
CA HIS A 84 -9.74 -23.38 -19.85
C HIS A 84 -8.38 -22.83 -20.25
N ASN A 85 -8.07 -22.85 -21.54
CA ASN A 85 -6.73 -22.60 -22.08
C ASN A 85 -6.52 -21.18 -22.60
N GLY A 86 -7.60 -20.42 -22.82
CA GLY A 86 -7.56 -19.16 -23.55
C GLY A 86 -7.37 -19.37 -25.07
N PRO A 87 -7.45 -18.30 -25.87
CA PRO A 87 -7.79 -16.93 -25.51
C PRO A 87 -9.30 -16.76 -25.23
N PHE A 88 -9.63 -15.99 -24.19
CA PHE A 88 -10.98 -15.89 -23.59
C PHE A 88 -11.96 -15.02 -24.40
N ASP A 89 -11.45 -14.14 -25.26
CA ASP A 89 -12.21 -13.32 -26.21
C ASP A 89 -12.94 -14.18 -27.25
N LYS A 90 -12.24 -15.20 -27.79
CA LYS A 90 -12.82 -16.16 -28.73
C LYS A 90 -13.89 -17.04 -28.08
N CYS A 91 -13.77 -17.32 -26.79
CA CYS A 91 -14.82 -17.99 -26.02
C CYS A 91 -16.12 -17.16 -26.04
N LEU A 92 -16.02 -15.85 -25.82
CA LEU A 92 -17.16 -14.94 -25.80
C LEU A 92 -17.77 -14.73 -27.18
N SER A 93 -16.95 -14.54 -28.23
CA SER A 93 -17.46 -14.38 -29.59
C SER A 93 -18.19 -15.64 -30.07
N MET A 94 -17.63 -16.83 -29.80
CA MET A 94 -18.27 -18.09 -30.16
C MET A 94 -19.56 -18.34 -29.39
N PHE A 95 -19.67 -17.84 -28.16
CA PHE A 95 -20.90 -17.88 -27.36
C PHE A 95 -21.97 -16.92 -27.88
N ASP A 96 -21.61 -15.68 -28.23
CA ASP A 96 -22.54 -14.68 -28.79
C ASP A 96 -23.11 -15.13 -30.15
N GLU A 97 -22.36 -15.90 -30.93
CA GLU A 97 -22.83 -16.49 -32.19
C GLU A 97 -23.81 -17.66 -32.00
N MET A 98 -23.90 -18.27 -30.81
CA MET A 98 -24.74 -19.47 -30.57
C MET A 98 -26.23 -19.21 -30.84
N PRO A 99 -26.87 -18.15 -30.30
CA PRO A 99 -28.31 -17.93 -30.50
C PRO A 99 -28.68 -17.63 -31.95
N HIS A 100 -27.81 -16.93 -32.69
CA HIS A 100 -28.01 -16.60 -34.11
C HIS A 100 -28.02 -17.84 -35.01
N ARG A 101 -27.44 -18.95 -34.55
CA ARG A 101 -27.41 -20.25 -35.24
C ARG A 101 -28.45 -21.23 -34.70
N GLY A 102 -29.37 -20.78 -33.86
CA GLY A 102 -30.42 -21.62 -33.27
C GLY A 102 -29.99 -22.47 -32.07
N LEU A 103 -28.79 -22.24 -31.51
CA LEU A 103 -28.30 -22.96 -30.34
C LEU A 103 -28.71 -22.27 -29.04
N LYS A 104 -29.25 -23.06 -28.11
CA LYS A 104 -29.52 -22.61 -26.74
C LYS A 104 -28.35 -23.00 -25.82
N PRO A 105 -27.79 -22.05 -25.05
CA PRO A 105 -26.86 -22.37 -23.98
C PRO A 105 -27.47 -23.33 -22.95
N ASP A 106 -26.67 -24.22 -22.41
CA ASP A 106 -27.04 -25.14 -21.32
C ASP A 106 -26.36 -24.75 -20.00
N HIS A 107 -26.75 -25.40 -18.90
CA HIS A 107 -26.20 -25.17 -17.56
C HIS A 107 -24.71 -25.53 -17.41
N TYR A 108 -24.13 -26.22 -18.39
CA TYR A 108 -22.69 -26.50 -18.45
C TYR A 108 -21.91 -25.43 -19.22
N THR A 109 -22.54 -24.73 -20.16
CA THR A 109 -21.90 -23.70 -20.98
C THR A 109 -21.69 -22.39 -20.21
N TYR A 110 -22.70 -21.94 -19.45
CA TYR A 110 -22.63 -20.68 -18.70
C TYR A 110 -21.44 -20.57 -17.72
N PRO A 111 -21.11 -21.60 -16.92
CA PRO A 111 -19.96 -21.54 -16.00
C PRO A 111 -18.63 -21.20 -16.67
N TYR A 112 -18.37 -21.77 -17.85
CA TYR A 112 -17.14 -21.55 -18.61
C TYR A 112 -17.04 -20.10 -19.09
N VAL A 113 -18.13 -19.58 -19.66
CA VAL A 113 -18.17 -18.22 -20.20
C VAL A 113 -18.09 -17.17 -19.09
N LEU A 114 -18.77 -17.39 -17.96
CA LEU A 114 -18.70 -16.52 -16.79
C LEU A 114 -17.29 -16.48 -16.18
N ASN A 115 -16.60 -17.62 -16.12
CA ASN A 115 -15.21 -17.67 -15.66
C ASN A 115 -14.26 -16.96 -16.64
N SER A 116 -14.47 -17.09 -17.96
CA SER A 116 -13.75 -16.33 -18.97
C SER A 116 -13.95 -14.82 -18.79
N CYS A 117 -15.19 -14.36 -18.56
CA CYS A 117 -15.47 -12.95 -18.25
C CYS A 117 -14.72 -12.48 -16.99
N CYS A 118 -14.68 -13.31 -15.95
CA CYS A 118 -13.96 -13.01 -14.71
C CYS A 118 -12.44 -12.85 -14.96
N LYS A 119 -11.84 -13.75 -15.74
CA LYS A 119 -10.40 -13.69 -16.08
C LYS A 119 -10.04 -12.48 -16.95
N MET A 120 -10.94 -12.04 -17.83
CA MET A 120 -10.73 -10.87 -18.69
C MET A 120 -11.09 -9.53 -18.03
N GLY A 121 -11.77 -9.55 -16.87
CA GLY A 121 -12.33 -8.34 -16.26
C GLY A 121 -13.54 -7.75 -17.00
N CYS A 122 -14.18 -8.48 -17.90
CA CYS A 122 -15.33 -8.01 -18.70
C CYS A 122 -16.67 -8.12 -17.93
N TYR A 123 -16.76 -7.50 -16.75
CA TYR A 123 -17.90 -7.65 -15.84
C TYR A 123 -19.23 -7.14 -16.40
N ARG A 124 -19.23 -6.19 -17.35
CA ARG A 124 -20.44 -5.74 -18.06
C ARG A 124 -21.09 -6.87 -18.87
N ILE A 125 -20.27 -7.68 -19.55
CA ILE A 125 -20.74 -8.86 -20.28
C ILE A 125 -21.23 -9.92 -19.28
N GLY A 126 -20.51 -10.13 -18.19
CA GLY A 126 -20.92 -11.02 -17.10
C GLY A 126 -22.32 -10.69 -16.53
N LYS A 127 -22.64 -9.41 -16.32
CA LYS A 127 -23.97 -8.96 -15.88
C LYS A 127 -25.06 -9.28 -16.92
N ARG A 128 -24.79 -9.09 -18.22
CA ARG A 128 -25.73 -9.47 -19.30
C ARG A 128 -25.98 -10.99 -19.33
N LEU A 129 -24.92 -11.78 -19.16
CA LEU A 129 -25.00 -13.24 -19.09
C LEU A 129 -25.81 -13.70 -17.88
N HIS A 130 -25.69 -13.03 -16.73
CA HIS A 130 -26.54 -13.31 -15.57
C HIS A 130 -28.03 -13.12 -15.89
N CYS A 131 -28.42 -12.02 -16.53
CA CYS A 131 -29.81 -11.83 -16.97
C CYS A 131 -30.28 -12.94 -17.94
N GLN A 132 -29.38 -13.42 -18.81
CA GLN A 132 -29.68 -14.51 -19.73
C GLN A 132 -29.86 -15.85 -19.00
N VAL A 133 -29.02 -16.14 -17.99
CA VAL A 133 -29.16 -17.33 -17.12
C VAL A 133 -30.55 -17.38 -16.47
N ILE A 134 -31.01 -16.24 -15.94
CA ILE A 134 -32.34 -16.13 -15.30
C ILE A 134 -33.43 -16.40 -16.33
N LYS A 135 -33.36 -15.77 -17.51
CA LYS A 135 -34.33 -15.97 -18.61
C LYS A 135 -34.36 -17.41 -19.13
N SER A 136 -33.22 -18.10 -19.11
CA SER A 136 -33.09 -19.49 -19.54
C SER A 136 -33.48 -20.50 -18.46
N GLY A 137 -33.82 -20.06 -17.24
CA GLY A 137 -34.25 -20.95 -16.15
C GLY A 137 -33.13 -21.73 -15.46
N PHE A 138 -31.85 -21.38 -15.71
CA PHE A 138 -30.70 -22.08 -15.13
C PHE A 138 -30.17 -21.44 -13.84
N GLY A 139 -30.87 -20.45 -13.28
CA GLY A 139 -30.46 -19.75 -12.06
C GLY A 139 -30.32 -20.65 -10.82
N SER A 140 -31.12 -21.73 -10.74
CA SER A 140 -31.08 -22.71 -9.65
C SER A 140 -29.97 -23.76 -9.79
N SER A 141 -29.26 -23.80 -10.92
CA SER A 141 -28.18 -24.75 -11.12
C SER A 141 -26.97 -24.39 -10.26
N PHE A 142 -26.52 -25.31 -9.41
CA PHE A 142 -25.35 -25.13 -8.55
C PHE A 142 -24.09 -24.68 -9.31
N SER A 143 -23.82 -25.28 -10.48
CA SER A 143 -22.65 -24.94 -11.30
C SER A 143 -22.70 -23.49 -11.77
N VAL A 144 -23.88 -23.04 -12.18
CA VAL A 144 -24.11 -21.68 -12.69
C VAL A 144 -24.07 -20.67 -11.55
N ALA A 145 -24.75 -20.95 -10.43
CA ALA A 145 -24.73 -20.11 -9.24
C ALA A 145 -23.31 -19.93 -8.67
N LYS A 146 -22.50 -21.00 -8.60
CA LYS A 146 -21.08 -20.94 -8.19
C LYS A 146 -20.24 -20.04 -9.11
N SER A 147 -20.41 -20.16 -10.44
CA SER A 147 -19.69 -19.32 -11.39
C SER A 147 -20.14 -17.87 -11.37
N LEU A 148 -21.44 -17.61 -11.19
CA LEU A 148 -21.97 -16.26 -10.98
C LEU A 148 -21.41 -15.64 -9.70
N PHE A 149 -21.39 -16.40 -8.60
CA PHE A 149 -20.78 -15.99 -7.34
C PHE A 149 -19.31 -15.57 -7.55
N ASN A 150 -18.54 -16.41 -8.23
CA ASN A 150 -17.12 -16.13 -8.51
C ASN A 150 -16.93 -14.89 -9.41
N MET A 151 -17.81 -14.69 -10.40
CA MET A 151 -17.77 -13.50 -11.25
C MET A 151 -18.07 -12.22 -10.46
N TYR A 152 -19.13 -12.24 -9.64
CA TYR A 152 -19.51 -11.07 -8.84
C TYR A 152 -18.49 -10.76 -7.75
N ILE A 153 -17.88 -11.75 -7.08
CA ILE A 153 -16.95 -11.47 -5.98
C ILE A 153 -15.65 -10.81 -6.44
N HIS A 154 -15.14 -11.19 -7.63
CA HIS A 154 -13.94 -10.62 -8.23
C HIS A 154 -14.18 -9.28 -8.94
N MET A 155 -15.43 -8.86 -9.09
CA MET A 155 -15.76 -7.55 -9.67
C MET A 155 -15.16 -6.42 -8.81
N PRO A 156 -14.34 -5.51 -9.38
CA PRO A 156 -13.83 -4.36 -8.65
C PRO A 156 -14.98 -3.40 -8.34
N SER A 157 -14.99 -2.87 -7.12
CA SER A 157 -15.88 -1.80 -6.72
C SER A 157 -15.51 -0.54 -7.50
N SER A 158 -16.41 0.01 -8.30
CA SER A 158 -16.15 1.24 -9.07
C SER A 158 -16.35 2.45 -8.17
N SER A 159 -15.28 3.03 -7.65
CA SER A 159 -15.32 4.31 -6.92
C SER A 159 -15.56 5.53 -7.83
N ASP A 160 -15.47 5.38 -9.16
CA ASP A 160 -15.44 6.51 -10.10
C ASP A 160 -16.64 6.64 -11.06
N SER A 161 -17.64 5.75 -10.97
CA SER A 161 -18.87 5.92 -11.74
C SER A 161 -20.05 5.98 -10.79
N GLY A 162 -20.67 7.16 -10.69
CA GLY A 162 -21.86 7.47 -9.88
C GLY A 162 -23.13 6.70 -10.27
N ASP A 163 -23.01 5.40 -10.54
CA ASP A 163 -24.13 4.49 -10.65
C ASP A 163 -24.53 4.03 -9.24
N VAL A 164 -25.72 4.47 -8.83
CA VAL A 164 -26.39 4.29 -7.52
C VAL A 164 -26.80 2.83 -7.23
N TYR A 165 -26.11 1.84 -7.80
CA TYR A 165 -26.37 0.42 -7.57
C TYR A 165 -25.09 -0.41 -7.40
N ASP A 166 -24.25 -0.06 -6.43
CA ASP A 166 -23.20 -0.98 -5.96
C ASP A 166 -23.79 -2.09 -5.07
N GLY A 167 -24.74 -2.84 -5.64
CA GLY A 167 -25.39 -4.00 -5.03
C GLY A 167 -24.55 -5.27 -5.16
N LYS A 168 -23.25 -5.18 -5.46
CA LYS A 168 -22.34 -6.34 -5.65
C LYS A 168 -22.47 -7.32 -4.49
N ILE A 169 -22.38 -6.82 -3.26
CA ILE A 169 -22.46 -7.62 -2.04
C ILE A 169 -23.86 -8.23 -1.91
N ILE A 170 -24.92 -7.48 -2.23
CA ILE A 170 -26.31 -7.95 -2.17
C ILE A 170 -26.53 -9.11 -3.15
N TYR A 171 -26.08 -8.98 -4.39
CA TYR A 171 -26.20 -10.06 -5.39
C TYR A 171 -25.34 -11.27 -5.03
N THR A 172 -24.11 -11.04 -4.59
CA THR A 172 -23.22 -12.12 -4.14
C THR A 172 -23.83 -12.85 -2.94
N ARG A 173 -24.46 -12.11 -2.01
CA ARG A 173 -25.16 -12.65 -0.85
C ARG A 173 -26.39 -13.46 -1.22
N ARG A 174 -27.21 -12.99 -2.16
CA ARG A 174 -28.36 -13.74 -2.68
C ARG A 174 -27.92 -15.06 -3.31
N LEU A 175 -26.94 -15.01 -4.21
CA LEU A 175 -26.37 -16.21 -4.84
C LEU A 175 -25.78 -17.17 -3.81
N PHE A 176 -25.18 -16.63 -2.75
CA PHE A 176 -24.68 -17.41 -1.64
C PHE A 176 -25.82 -18.11 -0.89
N ASP A 177 -26.87 -17.38 -0.52
CA ASP A 177 -28.01 -17.92 0.23
C ASP A 177 -28.80 -18.96 -0.59
N ASP A 178 -28.92 -18.78 -1.91
CA ASP A 178 -29.59 -19.72 -2.83
C ASP A 178 -28.90 -21.09 -2.94
N ILE A 179 -27.60 -21.16 -2.66
CA ILE A 179 -26.83 -22.41 -2.71
C ILE A 179 -27.00 -23.17 -1.39
N ILE A 180 -27.57 -24.38 -1.45
CA ILE A 180 -27.81 -25.22 -0.26
C ILE A 180 -26.49 -25.72 0.35
N VAL A 181 -25.63 -26.35 -0.46
CA VAL A 181 -24.35 -26.90 -0.01
C VAL A 181 -23.23 -25.94 -0.40
N ARG A 182 -22.75 -25.19 0.59
CA ARG A 182 -21.76 -24.12 0.40
C ARG A 182 -20.36 -24.60 0.80
N PRO A 183 -19.40 -24.68 -0.13
CA PRO A 183 -18.02 -25.00 0.20
C PRO A 183 -17.40 -23.96 1.15
N VAL A 184 -16.47 -24.38 2.02
CA VAL A 184 -15.77 -23.49 2.97
C VAL A 184 -15.13 -22.29 2.26
N GLU A 185 -14.57 -22.49 1.07
CA GLU A 185 -14.01 -21.42 0.24
C GLU A 185 -15.03 -20.28 -0.03
N MET A 186 -16.30 -20.61 -0.23
CA MET A 186 -17.35 -19.63 -0.53
C MET A 186 -17.71 -18.80 0.70
N TRP A 187 -17.75 -19.43 1.88
CA TRP A 187 -17.91 -18.75 3.16
C TRP A 187 -16.74 -17.79 3.41
N ASN A 188 -15.50 -18.25 3.22
CA ASN A 188 -14.30 -17.45 3.41
C ASN A 188 -14.28 -16.22 2.51
N LYS A 189 -14.64 -16.38 1.24
CA LYS A 189 -14.72 -15.25 0.31
C LYS A 189 -15.82 -14.25 0.72
N MET A 190 -16.99 -14.72 1.17
CA MET A 190 -18.06 -13.83 1.66
C MET A 190 -17.63 -13.05 2.91
N ILE A 191 -17.03 -13.73 3.89
CA ILE A 191 -16.51 -13.10 5.11
C ILE A 191 -15.47 -12.05 4.75
N PHE A 192 -14.51 -12.39 3.88
CA PHE A 192 -13.48 -11.46 3.43
C PHE A 192 -14.08 -10.23 2.73
N GLU A 193 -15.11 -10.40 1.89
CA GLU A 193 -15.77 -9.28 1.22
C GLU A 193 -16.43 -8.33 2.22
N TYR A 194 -17.19 -8.86 3.19
CA TYR A 194 -17.81 -8.03 4.23
C TYR A 194 -16.76 -7.35 5.13
N VAL A 195 -15.67 -8.05 5.49
CA VAL A 195 -14.54 -7.47 6.22
C VAL A 195 -13.89 -6.33 5.44
N ARG A 196 -13.69 -6.49 4.12
CA ARG A 196 -13.10 -5.44 3.27
C ARG A 196 -13.98 -4.19 3.20
N VAL A 197 -15.30 -4.37 3.20
CA VAL A 197 -16.28 -3.27 3.14
C VAL A 197 -16.46 -2.62 4.52
N GLY A 198 -16.03 -3.27 5.60
CA GLY A 198 -16.11 -2.77 6.97
C GLY A 198 -17.35 -3.23 7.74
N ASP A 199 -18.24 -4.02 7.13
CA ASP A 199 -19.39 -4.62 7.83
C ASP A 199 -18.98 -5.88 8.60
N LEU A 200 -18.33 -5.67 9.74
CA LEU A 200 -17.90 -6.74 10.64
C LEU A 200 -19.07 -7.45 11.32
N GLY A 201 -20.25 -6.82 11.41
CA GLY A 201 -21.43 -7.41 12.03
C GLY A 201 -21.96 -8.59 11.20
N THR A 202 -22.19 -8.35 9.91
CA THR A 202 -22.63 -9.41 8.99
C THR A 202 -21.54 -10.45 8.76
N ALA A 203 -20.27 -10.03 8.68
CA ALA A 203 -19.14 -10.95 8.60
C ALA A 203 -19.12 -11.91 9.80
N ARG A 204 -19.36 -11.40 11.01
CA ARG A 204 -19.41 -12.20 12.23
C ARG A 204 -20.58 -13.20 12.23
N GLN A 205 -21.77 -12.76 11.83
CA GLN A 205 -22.93 -13.66 11.70
C GLN A 205 -22.66 -14.80 10.71
N LEU A 206 -22.04 -14.49 9.57
CA LEU A 206 -21.63 -15.51 8.60
C LEU A 206 -20.62 -16.49 9.21
N PHE A 207 -19.61 -15.97 9.89
CA PHE A 207 -18.60 -16.77 10.58
C PHE A 207 -19.21 -17.70 11.64
N ASP A 208 -20.16 -17.22 12.44
CA ASP A 208 -20.84 -18.02 13.48
C ASP A 208 -21.79 -19.08 12.87
N ASN A 209 -22.32 -18.85 11.67
CA ASN A 209 -23.16 -19.81 10.94
C ASN A 209 -22.39 -20.85 10.11
N MET A 210 -21.06 -20.75 10.00
CA MET A 210 -20.25 -21.71 9.25
C MET A 210 -20.30 -23.12 9.89
N PRO A 211 -20.67 -24.17 9.13
CA PRO A 211 -20.69 -25.55 9.63
C PRO A 211 -19.28 -26.06 9.99
N GLN A 212 -18.29 -25.73 9.15
CA GLN A 212 -16.89 -26.06 9.35
C GLN A 212 -16.06 -24.80 9.12
N ARG A 213 -15.12 -24.55 10.04
CA ARG A 213 -14.20 -23.40 10.00
C ARG A 213 -12.79 -23.92 9.79
N ASP A 214 -12.10 -23.33 8.83
CA ASP A 214 -10.67 -23.54 8.62
C ASP A 214 -9.86 -22.33 9.15
N VAL A 215 -8.54 -22.46 9.16
CA VAL A 215 -7.62 -21.40 9.61
C VAL A 215 -7.83 -20.07 8.85
N VAL A 216 -8.25 -20.14 7.59
CA VAL A 216 -8.50 -18.95 6.75
C VAL A 216 -9.73 -18.18 7.24
N SER A 217 -10.82 -18.88 7.62
CA SER A 217 -12.02 -18.26 8.19
C SER A 217 -11.71 -17.45 9.46
N TRP A 218 -10.91 -18.01 10.39
CA TRP A 218 -10.49 -17.36 11.64
C TRP A 218 -9.61 -16.14 11.35
N ASN A 219 -8.57 -16.31 10.53
CA ASN A 219 -7.65 -15.23 10.18
C ASN A 219 -8.35 -14.05 9.48
N SER A 220 -9.35 -14.32 8.66
CA SER A 220 -10.13 -13.27 7.98
C SER A 220 -10.88 -12.39 9.00
N MET A 221 -11.50 -13.01 10.01
CA MET A 221 -12.20 -12.27 11.07
C MET A 221 -11.23 -11.52 11.99
N ILE A 222 -10.12 -12.14 12.38
CA ILE A 222 -9.08 -11.51 13.22
C ILE A 222 -8.51 -10.27 12.52
N SER A 223 -8.13 -10.39 11.24
CA SER A 223 -7.63 -9.25 10.46
C SER A 223 -8.68 -8.14 10.31
N GLY A 224 -9.96 -8.51 10.17
CA GLY A 224 -11.06 -7.55 10.11
C GLY A 224 -11.23 -6.73 11.39
N TYR A 225 -11.28 -7.41 12.55
CA TYR A 225 -11.38 -6.73 13.84
C TYR A 225 -10.13 -5.89 14.15
N SER A 226 -8.94 -6.38 13.79
CA SER A 226 -7.67 -5.65 13.92
C SER A 226 -7.70 -4.33 13.17
N LYS A 227 -8.12 -4.32 11.89
CA LYS A 227 -8.18 -3.08 11.07
C LYS A 227 -9.14 -2.01 11.59
N VAL A 228 -10.20 -2.42 12.29
CA VAL A 228 -11.19 -1.50 12.88
C VAL A 228 -10.78 -1.10 14.31
N GLY A 229 -9.65 -1.61 14.83
CA GLY A 229 -9.17 -1.33 16.17
C GLY A 229 -9.94 -2.06 17.28
N GLN A 230 -10.81 -3.02 16.96
CA GLN A 230 -11.52 -3.84 17.95
C GLN A 230 -10.66 -5.02 18.42
N VAL A 231 -9.50 -4.71 19.00
CA VAL A 231 -8.47 -5.71 19.34
C VAL A 231 -8.95 -6.73 20.36
N ALA A 232 -9.76 -6.34 21.34
CA ALA A 232 -10.33 -7.27 22.32
C ALA A 232 -11.13 -8.42 21.66
N LYS A 233 -11.97 -8.12 20.66
CA LYS A 233 -12.75 -9.15 19.94
C LYS A 233 -11.85 -10.01 19.04
N ALA A 234 -10.79 -9.43 18.49
CA ALA A 234 -9.77 -10.18 17.75
C ALA A 234 -9.06 -11.17 18.69
N GLY A 235 -8.71 -10.74 19.90
CA GLY A 235 -8.10 -11.56 20.95
C GLY A 235 -9.01 -12.71 21.40
N GLU A 236 -10.29 -12.44 21.65
CA GLU A 236 -11.27 -13.49 21.98
C GLU A 236 -11.36 -14.57 20.89
N LEU A 237 -11.36 -14.16 19.61
CA LEU A 237 -11.39 -15.10 18.49
C LEU A 237 -10.07 -15.87 18.36
N PHE A 238 -8.95 -15.20 18.58
CA PHE A 238 -7.64 -15.85 18.57
C PHE A 238 -7.56 -16.93 19.64
N GLU A 239 -7.95 -16.65 20.89
CA GLU A 239 -7.92 -17.64 21.96
C GLU A 239 -8.79 -18.87 21.63
N ARG A 240 -10.00 -18.65 21.08
CA ARG A 240 -10.93 -19.71 20.67
C ARG A 240 -10.48 -20.52 19.45
N MET A 241 -9.47 -20.06 18.71
CA MET A 241 -8.98 -20.73 17.51
C MET A 241 -8.32 -22.08 17.85
N PRO A 242 -8.81 -23.22 17.31
CA PRO A 242 -8.29 -24.55 17.64
C PRO A 242 -6.84 -24.76 17.21
N GLU A 243 -6.50 -24.33 16.00
CA GLU A 243 -5.16 -24.41 15.43
C GLU A 243 -4.69 -23.02 15.04
N LYS A 244 -3.63 -22.54 15.70
CA LYS A 244 -3.04 -21.22 15.44
C LYS A 244 -1.80 -21.38 14.56
N ASN A 245 -1.82 -20.77 13.38
CA ASN A 245 -0.65 -20.73 12.49
C ASN A 245 0.11 -19.41 12.60
N VAL A 246 1.29 -19.31 11.97
CA VAL A 246 2.13 -18.10 12.00
C VAL A 246 1.34 -16.85 11.64
N ILE A 247 0.43 -16.91 10.65
CA ILE A 247 -0.40 -15.77 10.22
C ILE A 247 -1.33 -15.28 11.34
N SER A 248 -1.95 -16.19 12.08
CA SER A 248 -2.83 -15.84 13.22
C SER A 248 -2.05 -15.09 14.31
N TRP A 249 -0.86 -15.59 14.67
CA TRP A 249 0.03 -14.95 15.64
C TRP A 249 0.51 -13.58 15.16
N THR A 250 1.01 -13.48 13.91
CA THR A 250 1.48 -12.22 13.32
C THR A 250 0.37 -11.18 13.28
N SER A 251 -0.85 -11.57 12.90
CA SER A 251 -1.99 -10.66 12.80
C SER A 251 -2.39 -10.10 14.17
N MET A 252 -2.35 -10.92 15.23
CA MET A 252 -2.65 -10.47 16.58
C MET A 252 -1.54 -9.60 17.19
N VAL A 253 -0.27 -9.95 16.99
CA VAL A 253 0.85 -9.10 17.43
C VAL A 253 0.77 -7.72 16.75
N GLY A 254 0.49 -7.70 15.43
CA GLY A 254 0.24 -6.45 14.70
C GLY A 254 -0.94 -5.66 15.24
N ALA A 255 -2.05 -6.33 15.56
CA ALA A 255 -3.25 -5.67 16.11
C ALA A 255 -2.98 -4.99 17.46
N TYR A 256 -2.33 -5.69 18.40
CA TYR A 256 -1.95 -5.11 19.70
C TYR A 256 -0.93 -3.98 19.53
N ALA A 257 0.06 -4.16 18.65
CA ALA A 257 1.07 -3.14 18.35
C ALA A 257 0.46 -1.86 17.74
N GLU A 258 -0.51 -1.98 16.84
CA GLU A 258 -1.20 -0.83 16.22
C GLU A 258 -2.17 -0.13 17.20
N ALA A 259 -2.76 -0.87 18.14
CA ALA A 259 -3.60 -0.31 19.19
C ALA A 259 -2.80 0.34 20.34
N GLY A 260 -1.47 0.20 20.35
CA GLY A 260 -0.60 0.73 21.39
C GLY A 260 -0.53 -0.13 22.67
N GLU A 261 -1.15 -1.32 22.67
CA GLU A 261 -1.09 -2.30 23.76
C GLU A 261 0.20 -3.14 23.66
N LEU A 262 1.34 -2.49 23.86
CA LEU A 262 2.65 -3.08 23.61
C LEU A 262 2.97 -4.24 24.55
N GLU A 263 2.51 -4.18 25.80
CA GLU A 263 2.72 -5.26 26.78
C GLU A 263 2.05 -6.55 26.31
N ALA A 264 0.81 -6.46 25.81
CA ALA A 264 0.09 -7.60 25.24
C ALA A 264 0.75 -8.11 23.94
N ALA A 265 1.22 -7.19 23.08
CA ALA A 265 1.96 -7.55 21.88
C ALA A 265 3.24 -8.32 22.20
N THR A 266 4.01 -7.87 23.20
CA THR A 266 5.26 -8.51 23.63
C THR A 266 5.00 -9.84 24.30
N GLU A 267 4.00 -9.95 25.18
CA GLU A 267 3.63 -11.24 25.78
C GLU A 267 3.25 -12.28 24.70
N LEU A 268 2.46 -11.86 23.71
CA LEU A 268 2.05 -12.74 22.62
C LEU A 268 3.23 -13.11 21.71
N PHE A 269 4.14 -12.16 21.47
CA PHE A 269 5.37 -12.39 20.72
C PHE A 269 6.29 -13.41 21.40
N GLU A 270 6.43 -13.35 22.73
CA GLU A 270 7.23 -14.31 23.49
C GLU A 270 6.61 -15.72 23.52
N LYS A 271 5.27 -15.83 23.50
CA LYS A 271 4.55 -17.12 23.41
C LYS A 271 4.57 -17.76 22.02
N MET A 272 4.98 -17.03 20.99
CA MET A 272 4.91 -17.49 19.60
C MET A 272 5.89 -18.66 19.34
N PRO A 273 5.42 -19.83 18.85
CA PRO A 273 6.29 -20.99 18.64
C PRO A 273 7.36 -20.80 17.57
N CYS A 274 7.02 -20.11 16.48
CA CYS A 274 7.91 -19.83 15.37
C CYS A 274 7.74 -18.38 14.94
N ARG A 275 8.78 -17.56 15.06
CA ARG A 275 8.78 -16.16 14.65
C ARG A 275 9.29 -16.03 13.22
N ASN A 276 8.63 -15.23 12.41
CA ASN A 276 9.09 -14.90 11.07
C ASN A 276 9.56 -13.43 11.00
N VAL A 277 10.20 -13.06 9.89
CA VAL A 277 10.69 -11.70 9.63
C VAL A 277 9.60 -10.65 9.85
N VAL A 278 8.35 -10.95 9.46
CA VAL A 278 7.21 -10.03 9.61
C VAL A 278 6.94 -9.73 11.09
N THR A 279 6.91 -10.74 11.96
CA THR A 279 6.68 -10.53 13.40
C THR A 279 7.79 -9.74 14.08
N TRP A 280 9.05 -9.99 13.71
CA TRP A 280 10.18 -9.20 14.19
C TRP A 280 10.06 -7.74 13.74
N ASN A 281 9.76 -7.51 12.46
CA ASN A 281 9.57 -6.19 11.90
C ASN A 281 8.44 -5.42 12.59
N THR A 282 7.32 -6.08 12.88
CA THR A 282 6.20 -5.48 13.61
C THR A 282 6.63 -5.00 15.00
N MET A 283 7.32 -5.85 15.77
CA MET A 283 7.78 -5.47 17.12
C MET A 283 8.82 -4.35 17.07
N ILE A 284 9.86 -4.48 16.24
CA ILE A 284 10.91 -3.47 16.08
C ILE A 284 10.29 -2.12 15.68
N THR A 285 9.39 -2.11 14.68
CA THR A 285 8.73 -0.88 14.23
C THR A 285 7.86 -0.26 15.33
N CYS A 286 7.17 -1.09 16.12
CA CYS A 286 6.32 -0.60 17.20
C CYS A 286 7.15 0.09 18.30
N TYR A 287 8.23 -0.55 18.76
CA TYR A 287 9.15 0.05 19.73
C TYR A 287 9.81 1.33 19.18
N THR A 288 10.23 1.35 17.91
CA THR A 288 10.77 2.56 17.26
C THR A 288 9.74 3.70 17.22
N LYS A 289 8.47 3.41 16.93
CA LYS A 289 7.40 4.44 16.91
C LYS A 289 7.06 4.99 18.28
N LYS A 290 7.14 4.16 19.33
CA LYS A 290 6.90 4.59 20.73
C LYS A 290 8.04 5.45 21.28
N GLY A 291 9.24 5.35 20.71
CA GLY A 291 10.45 6.05 21.14
C GLY A 291 11.37 5.20 22.02
N ASP A 292 11.02 3.94 22.26
CA ASP A 292 11.81 2.97 23.03
C ASP A 292 12.88 2.32 22.13
N TYR A 293 13.78 3.16 21.59
CA TYR A 293 14.74 2.76 20.56
C TYR A 293 15.73 1.69 21.02
N GLU A 294 16.13 1.70 22.30
CA GLU A 294 17.06 0.70 22.85
C GLU A 294 16.48 -0.72 22.75
N VAL A 295 15.20 -0.88 23.09
CA VAL A 295 14.50 -2.17 22.99
C VAL A 295 14.36 -2.60 21.53
N ALA A 296 14.13 -1.67 20.61
CA ALA A 296 14.09 -1.97 19.18
C ALA A 296 15.44 -2.51 18.67
N LEU A 297 16.57 -1.97 19.16
CA LEU A 297 17.91 -2.46 18.82
C LEU A 297 18.23 -3.81 19.48
N ASP A 298 17.79 -4.04 20.72
CA ASP A 298 17.92 -5.34 21.40
C ASP A 298 17.14 -6.44 20.67
N LEU A 299 15.89 -6.15 20.26
CA LEU A 299 15.09 -7.06 19.46
C LEU A 299 15.75 -7.40 18.12
N PHE A 300 16.43 -6.45 17.49
CA PHE A 300 17.22 -6.73 16.30
C PHE A 300 18.41 -7.66 16.59
N GLY A 301 19.12 -7.44 17.70
CA GLY A 301 20.17 -8.35 18.16
C GLY A 301 19.65 -9.78 18.40
N ARG A 302 18.48 -9.90 19.02
CA ARG A 302 17.79 -11.19 19.23
C ARG A 302 17.40 -11.85 17.90
N MET A 303 16.84 -11.10 16.96
CA MET A 303 16.50 -11.58 15.61
C MET A 303 17.71 -12.19 14.90
N GLN A 304 18.88 -11.54 14.99
CA GLN A 304 20.13 -12.04 14.43
C GLN A 304 20.63 -13.30 15.15
N SER A 305 20.50 -13.35 16.47
CA SER A 305 20.88 -14.53 17.27
C SER A 305 20.02 -15.77 16.95
N GLU A 306 18.75 -15.55 16.58
CA GLU A 306 17.84 -16.60 16.11
C GLU A 306 18.02 -16.93 14.61
N LEU A 307 19.06 -16.40 13.97
CA LEU A 307 19.40 -16.63 12.55
C LEU A 307 18.29 -16.23 11.56
N VAL A 308 17.42 -15.31 11.95
CA VAL A 308 16.39 -14.76 11.08
C VAL A 308 17.00 -13.66 10.22
N VAL A 309 17.01 -13.85 8.90
CA VAL A 309 17.61 -12.90 7.95
C VAL A 309 16.80 -11.59 7.91
N PRO A 310 17.41 -10.44 8.24
CA PRO A 310 16.76 -9.14 8.14
C PRO A 310 16.40 -8.77 6.70
N ASP A 311 15.28 -8.08 6.52
CA ASP A 311 14.87 -7.53 5.23
C ASP A 311 15.05 -6.00 5.19
N GLY A 312 14.71 -5.38 4.05
CA GLY A 312 14.78 -3.94 3.89
C GLY A 312 13.92 -3.16 4.89
N TYR A 313 12.79 -3.71 5.34
CA TYR A 313 11.94 -3.08 6.35
C TYR A 313 12.56 -3.14 7.74
N THR A 314 13.21 -4.26 8.08
CA THR A 314 14.02 -4.38 9.30
C THR A 314 15.07 -3.28 9.34
N PHE A 315 15.85 -3.14 8.26
CA PHE A 315 16.93 -2.16 8.21
C PHE A 315 16.44 -0.72 8.35
N VAL A 316 15.35 -0.34 7.68
CA VAL A 316 14.78 1.02 7.81
C VAL A 316 14.40 1.31 9.26
N SER A 317 13.74 0.37 9.95
CA SER A 317 13.26 0.56 11.32
C SER A 317 14.41 0.65 12.33
N VAL A 318 15.45 -0.18 12.13
CA VAL A 318 16.65 -0.22 12.98
C VAL A 318 17.56 0.99 12.74
N LEU A 319 17.73 1.42 11.49
CA LEU A 319 18.47 2.64 11.15
C LEU A 319 17.79 3.89 11.71
N SER A 320 16.46 3.92 11.67
CA SER A 320 15.68 5.00 12.29
C SER A 320 15.89 5.01 13.81
N ALA A 321 15.82 3.87 14.49
CA ALA A 321 16.11 3.79 15.94
C ALA A 321 17.55 4.24 16.26
N SER A 322 18.52 3.83 15.44
CA SER A 322 19.93 4.22 15.59
C SER A 322 20.14 5.73 15.39
N SER A 323 19.43 6.32 14.43
CA SER A 323 19.43 7.76 14.12
C SER A 323 18.99 8.59 15.33
N HIS A 324 17.88 8.19 15.97
CA HIS A 324 17.35 8.91 17.13
C HIS A 324 18.20 8.74 18.40
N LEU A 325 18.86 7.60 18.59
CA LEU A 325 19.81 7.38 19.68
C LEU A 325 21.18 8.03 19.45
N GLY A 326 21.47 8.50 18.23
CA GLY A 326 22.82 8.93 17.86
C GLY A 326 23.86 7.80 17.88
N ALA A 327 23.42 6.54 17.74
CA ALA A 327 24.25 5.35 17.86
C ALA A 327 25.07 5.07 16.58
N LEU A 328 26.03 5.95 16.28
CA LEU A 328 26.80 5.95 15.04
C LEU A 328 27.54 4.62 14.78
N GLU A 329 28.18 4.05 15.81
CA GLU A 329 28.92 2.78 15.67
C GLU A 329 28.00 1.61 15.35
N PHE A 330 26.80 1.59 15.94
CA PHE A 330 25.80 0.58 15.61
C PHE A 330 25.31 0.77 14.17
N GLY A 331 25.00 1.99 13.76
CA GLY A 331 24.63 2.31 12.38
C GLY A 331 25.68 1.90 11.35
N LYS A 332 26.98 2.04 11.65
CA LYS A 332 28.08 1.55 10.81
C LYS A 332 28.08 0.02 10.68
N ARG A 333 27.80 -0.72 11.77
CA ARG A 333 27.67 -2.19 11.72
C ARG A 333 26.51 -2.62 10.82
N ILE A 334 25.37 -1.93 10.92
CA ILE A 334 24.21 -2.19 10.07
C ILE A 334 24.53 -1.89 8.60
N HIS A 335 25.17 -0.76 8.30
CA HIS A 335 25.60 -0.44 6.95
C HIS A 335 26.55 -1.50 6.37
N HIS A 336 27.50 -2.00 7.17
CA HIS A 336 28.37 -3.11 6.74
C HIS A 336 27.59 -4.40 6.44
N LEU A 337 26.56 -4.70 7.24
CA LEU A 337 25.68 -5.86 7.05
C LEU A 337 24.83 -5.76 5.78
N ILE A 338 24.37 -4.56 5.42
CA ILE A 338 23.58 -4.33 4.20
C ILE A 338 24.47 -4.51 2.95
N GLY A 339 25.77 -4.26 3.05
CA GLY A 339 26.72 -4.36 1.94
C GLY A 339 26.70 -3.16 1.00
N ASP A 340 27.41 -3.26 -0.13
CA ASP A 340 27.62 -2.14 -1.06
C ASP A 340 26.35 -1.70 -1.80
N GLY A 341 26.18 -0.37 -1.91
CA GLY A 341 24.91 0.28 -2.29
C GLY A 341 24.36 0.14 -3.70
N SER A 342 24.84 -0.84 -4.47
CA SER A 342 24.28 -1.17 -5.77
C SER A 342 22.94 -1.92 -5.71
N GLN A 343 22.61 -2.52 -4.56
CA GLN A 343 21.37 -3.30 -4.34
C GLN A 343 20.39 -2.64 -3.36
N TRP A 344 20.65 -1.43 -2.88
CA TRP A 344 19.74 -0.77 -1.95
C TRP A 344 18.48 -0.29 -2.67
N GLY A 345 17.31 -0.67 -2.15
CA GLY A 345 16.08 0.01 -2.51
C GLY A 345 16.09 1.47 -1.99
N PRO A 346 15.32 2.39 -2.62
CA PRO A 346 15.27 3.82 -2.26
C PRO A 346 15.08 4.06 -0.77
N LYS A 347 14.21 3.26 -0.13
CA LYS A 347 13.87 3.39 1.29
C LYS A 347 15.07 3.13 2.22
N VAL A 348 15.84 2.06 1.95
CA VAL A 348 17.01 1.69 2.77
C VAL A 348 18.13 2.70 2.56
N GLY A 349 18.36 3.13 1.32
CA GLY A 349 19.35 4.17 1.00
C GLY A 349 19.04 5.49 1.71
N THR A 350 17.79 5.96 1.65
CA THR A 350 17.39 7.18 2.35
C THR A 350 17.51 7.05 3.88
N ALA A 351 17.14 5.90 4.45
CA ALA A 351 17.29 5.66 5.89
C ALA A 351 18.75 5.65 6.35
N LEU A 352 19.68 5.15 5.52
CA LEU A 352 21.13 5.22 5.79
C LEU A 352 21.62 6.67 5.79
N VAL A 353 21.20 7.47 4.80
CA VAL A 353 21.55 8.89 4.72
C VAL A 353 21.05 9.63 5.96
N GLU A 354 19.80 9.39 6.36
CA GLU A 354 19.20 9.99 7.56
C GLU A 354 19.97 9.60 8.83
N MET A 355 20.30 8.31 9.00
CA MET A 355 21.05 7.83 10.16
C MET A 355 22.42 8.49 10.30
N TYR A 356 23.21 8.51 9.22
CA TYR A 356 24.53 9.16 9.24
C TYR A 356 24.43 10.67 9.47
N ALA A 357 23.47 11.33 8.83
CA ALA A 357 23.25 12.76 9.01
C ALA A 357 22.88 13.08 10.47
N GLN A 358 21.92 12.37 11.07
CA GLN A 358 21.50 12.65 12.44
C GLN A 358 22.58 12.32 13.47
N CYS A 359 23.42 11.32 13.19
CA CYS A 359 24.59 10.97 14.00
C CYS A 359 25.79 11.90 13.80
N GLY A 360 25.68 12.94 12.95
CA GLY A 360 26.71 13.97 12.75
C GLY A 360 27.75 13.68 11.67
N ASP A 361 27.70 12.54 10.98
CA ASP A 361 28.64 12.18 9.90
C ASP A 361 28.06 12.57 8.52
N ILE A 362 28.00 13.88 8.28
CA ILE A 362 27.36 14.44 7.09
C ILE A 362 28.09 14.06 5.80
N ASP A 363 29.43 13.99 5.80
CA ASP A 363 30.20 13.70 4.60
C ASP A 363 29.97 12.26 4.10
N ARG A 364 29.83 11.29 5.03
CA ARG A 364 29.39 9.93 4.64
C ARG A 364 27.96 9.90 4.17
N ALA A 365 27.05 10.61 4.84
CA ALA A 365 25.66 10.72 4.38
C ALA A 365 25.60 11.22 2.91
N PHE A 366 26.41 12.22 2.55
CA PHE A 366 26.52 12.71 1.17
C PHE A 366 27.09 11.70 0.19
N THR A 367 28.16 11.02 0.58
CA THR A 367 28.77 9.98 -0.26
C THR A 367 27.77 8.87 -0.56
N LEU A 368 26.95 8.50 0.43
CA LEU A 368 25.89 7.50 0.28
C LEU A 368 24.75 8.00 -0.58
N PHE A 369 24.30 9.24 -0.38
CA PHE A 369 23.26 9.84 -1.18
C PHE A 369 23.61 9.78 -2.68
N ILE A 370 24.85 10.13 -3.06
CA ILE A 370 25.28 10.07 -4.46
C ILE A 370 25.18 8.64 -5.03
N LYS A 371 25.54 7.62 -4.23
CA LYS A 371 25.55 6.20 -4.65
C LYS A 371 24.16 5.60 -4.91
N ILE A 372 23.07 6.17 -4.35
CA ILE A 372 21.70 5.66 -4.55
C ILE A 372 21.30 5.79 -6.03
N ARG A 373 20.92 4.72 -6.73
CA ARG A 373 20.52 4.79 -8.15
C ARG A 373 19.12 5.39 -8.33
N ASP A 374 18.12 4.79 -7.69
CA ASP A 374 16.72 5.19 -7.83
C ASP A 374 16.29 6.08 -6.67
N LYS A 375 16.59 7.38 -6.76
CA LYS A 375 16.20 8.36 -5.75
C LYS A 375 14.75 8.79 -5.99
N ASP A 376 13.93 8.77 -4.93
CA ASP A 376 12.62 9.40 -4.94
C ASP A 376 12.71 10.84 -4.40
N VAL A 377 11.61 11.61 -4.54
CA VAL A 377 11.51 12.99 -4.02
C VAL A 377 11.80 13.04 -2.52
N PHE A 378 11.42 12.00 -1.78
CA PHE A 378 11.68 11.90 -0.35
C PHE A 378 13.18 11.83 -0.03
N GLY A 379 13.95 11.02 -0.76
CA GLY A 379 15.41 10.93 -0.60
C GLY A 379 16.13 12.26 -0.86
N TRP A 380 15.69 13.03 -1.86
CA TRP A 380 16.20 14.38 -2.11
C TRP A 380 15.90 15.32 -0.94
N ASN A 381 14.66 15.30 -0.43
CA ASN A 381 14.25 16.14 0.69
C ASN A 381 15.05 15.85 1.97
N VAL A 382 15.33 14.58 2.26
CA VAL A 382 16.17 14.18 3.40
C VAL A 382 17.60 14.73 3.28
N ALA A 383 18.20 14.64 2.09
CA ALA A 383 19.54 15.18 1.86
C ALA A 383 19.62 16.71 1.98
N ILE A 384 18.63 17.43 1.44
CA ILE A 384 18.54 18.90 1.55
C ILE A 384 18.40 19.32 3.02
N LYS A 385 17.48 18.67 3.75
CA LYS A 385 17.27 18.93 5.19
C LYS A 385 18.52 18.61 6.01
N ALA A 386 19.18 17.49 5.73
CA ALA A 386 20.42 17.11 6.42
C ALA A 386 21.51 18.19 6.26
N LEU A 387 21.75 18.68 5.04
CA LEU A 387 22.72 19.77 4.82
C LEU A 387 22.34 21.06 5.54
N ALA A 388 21.05 21.38 5.56
CA ALA A 388 20.54 22.58 6.22
C ALA A 388 20.85 22.56 7.73
N ILE A 389 20.54 21.45 8.41
CA ILE A 389 20.77 21.28 9.86
C ILE A 389 22.26 21.38 10.19
N HIS A 390 23.13 20.82 9.33
CA HIS A 390 24.59 20.85 9.51
C HIS A 390 25.27 22.14 9.02
N GLY A 391 24.49 23.20 8.73
CA GLY A 391 25.02 24.52 8.34
C GLY A 391 25.61 24.57 6.91
N ARG A 392 25.47 23.51 6.12
CA ARG A 392 25.94 23.42 4.73
C ARG A 392 24.90 23.97 3.74
N ALA A 393 24.33 25.14 4.05
CA ALA A 393 23.19 25.71 3.33
C ALA A 393 23.42 25.90 1.82
N LYS A 394 24.62 26.32 1.40
CA LYS A 394 24.96 26.49 -0.02
C LYS A 394 24.92 25.17 -0.78
N ASP A 395 25.35 24.08 -0.16
CA ASP A 395 25.29 22.76 -0.77
C ASP A 395 23.84 22.27 -0.82
N ALA A 396 23.00 22.59 0.18
CA ALA A 396 21.59 22.24 0.19
C ALA A 396 20.84 22.86 -0.99
N VAL A 397 21.08 24.15 -1.26
CA VAL A 397 20.51 24.86 -2.42
C VAL A 397 21.01 24.26 -3.74
N LYS A 398 22.29 23.88 -3.85
CA LYS A 398 22.79 23.20 -5.05
C LYS A 398 22.09 21.86 -5.30
N ILE A 399 21.86 21.08 -4.24
CA ILE A 399 21.14 19.80 -4.34
C ILE A 399 19.68 20.01 -4.76
N PHE A 400 19.01 21.03 -4.22
CA PHE A 400 17.66 21.43 -4.66
C PHE A 400 17.63 21.79 -6.16
N LEU A 401 18.56 22.60 -6.64
CA LEU A 401 18.66 22.95 -8.06
C LEU A 401 18.99 21.72 -8.94
N MET A 402 19.79 20.78 -8.43
CA MET A 402 20.12 19.54 -9.13
C MET A 402 18.88 18.63 -9.26
N MET A 403 18.06 18.53 -8.22
CA MET A 403 16.79 17.80 -8.24
C MET A 403 15.89 18.31 -9.37
N GLN A 404 15.75 19.64 -9.49
CA GLN A 404 14.97 20.27 -10.56
C GLN A 404 15.53 19.97 -11.95
N LYS A 405 16.86 20.07 -12.13
CA LYS A 405 17.53 19.78 -13.41
C LYS A 405 17.36 18.34 -13.89
N LEU A 406 17.23 17.39 -12.96
CA LEU A 406 16.98 15.99 -13.26
C LEU A 406 15.50 15.67 -13.52
N GLY A 407 14.62 16.68 -13.53
CA GLY A 407 13.20 16.53 -13.86
C GLY A 407 12.32 16.08 -12.70
N PHE A 408 12.82 16.05 -11.46
CA PHE A 408 11.99 15.76 -10.29
C PHE A 408 11.15 16.98 -9.94
N ARG A 409 9.83 16.82 -9.84
CA ARG A 409 8.92 17.88 -9.43
C ARG A 409 9.01 18.10 -7.91
N PRO A 410 9.43 19.28 -7.44
CA PRO A 410 9.39 19.62 -6.02
C PRO A 410 7.95 19.59 -5.48
N ASN A 411 7.79 19.18 -4.22
CA ASN A 411 6.52 19.26 -3.50
C ASN A 411 6.59 20.35 -2.40
N ASP A 412 5.49 20.55 -1.67
CA ASP A 412 5.42 21.50 -0.54
C ASP A 412 6.62 21.35 0.40
N PHE A 413 6.88 20.11 0.84
CA PHE A 413 7.97 19.82 1.77
C PHE A 413 9.36 20.13 1.19
N THR A 414 9.58 19.90 -0.11
CA THR A 414 10.83 20.26 -0.79
C THR A 414 11.10 21.76 -0.66
N PHE A 415 10.09 22.60 -0.92
CA PHE A 415 10.22 24.05 -0.76
C PHE A 415 10.44 24.46 0.70
N SER A 416 9.74 23.84 1.65
CA SER A 416 9.97 24.11 3.08
C SER A 416 11.41 23.80 3.48
N THR A 417 11.96 22.65 3.07
CA THR A 417 13.35 22.26 3.39
C THR A 417 14.40 23.13 2.72
N ALA A 418 14.16 23.59 1.50
CA ALA A 418 15.04 24.51 0.79
C ALA A 418 15.05 25.91 1.44
N LEU A 419 13.87 26.45 1.79
CA LEU A 419 13.75 27.72 2.52
C LEU A 419 14.36 27.63 3.93
N PHE A 420 14.18 26.50 4.61
CA PHE A 420 14.83 26.23 5.89
C PHE A 420 16.36 26.25 5.77
N ALA A 421 16.91 25.68 4.69
CA ALA A 421 18.34 25.77 4.39
C ALA A 421 18.80 27.21 4.14
N CYS A 422 18.02 27.98 3.39
CA CYS A 422 18.30 29.40 3.17
C CYS A 422 18.32 30.17 4.49
N SER A 423 17.33 29.95 5.38
CA SER A 423 17.27 30.60 6.69
C SER A 423 18.53 30.34 7.52
N HIS A 424 18.97 29.08 7.64
CA HIS A 424 20.18 28.71 8.38
C HIS A 424 21.46 29.23 7.73
N GLY A 425 21.47 29.40 6.39
CA GLY A 425 22.62 29.88 5.64
C GLY A 425 22.68 31.40 5.43
N GLY A 426 21.66 32.16 5.83
CA GLY A 426 21.54 33.59 5.51
C GLY A 426 21.44 33.89 4.01
N LEU A 427 20.92 32.95 3.20
CA LEU A 427 20.86 33.09 1.74
C LEU A 427 19.57 33.81 1.30
N VAL A 428 19.46 35.10 1.63
CA VAL A 428 18.26 35.92 1.42
C VAL A 428 17.81 35.91 -0.04
N GLU A 429 18.72 36.20 -0.98
CA GLU A 429 18.41 36.29 -2.41
C GLU A 429 17.91 34.97 -3.00
N GLU A 430 18.53 33.85 -2.62
CA GLU A 430 18.07 32.53 -3.08
C GLU A 430 16.74 32.15 -2.43
N GLY A 431 16.54 32.46 -1.14
CA GLY A 431 15.26 32.24 -0.47
C GLY A 431 14.11 32.98 -1.14
N ARG A 432 14.33 34.23 -1.55
CA ARG A 432 13.36 35.04 -2.31
C ARG A 432 13.00 34.39 -3.64
N ARG A 433 14.00 33.95 -4.41
CA ARG A 433 13.77 33.25 -5.69
C ARG A 433 12.97 31.97 -5.49
N ILE A 434 13.35 31.15 -4.51
CA ILE A 434 12.69 29.87 -4.21
C ILE A 434 11.24 30.10 -3.79
N PHE A 435 10.96 31.10 -2.95
CA PHE A 435 9.62 31.41 -2.48
C PHE A 435 8.69 31.85 -3.62
N HIS A 436 9.14 32.74 -4.51
CA HIS A 436 8.34 33.19 -5.64
C HIS A 436 8.20 32.13 -6.75
N ALA A 437 9.25 31.34 -6.99
CA ALA A 437 9.20 30.25 -7.98
C ALA A 437 8.14 29.19 -7.62
N MET A 438 7.90 28.97 -6.33
CA MET A 438 6.91 28.00 -5.85
C MET A 438 5.51 28.23 -6.44
N GLU A 439 5.03 29.48 -6.42
CA GLU A 439 3.73 29.84 -6.99
C GLU A 439 3.82 30.08 -8.50
N GLY A 440 4.85 30.82 -8.96
CA GLY A 440 4.97 31.23 -10.36
C GLY A 440 5.32 30.12 -11.35
N GLU A 441 6.19 29.17 -10.97
CA GLU A 441 6.69 28.12 -11.87
C GLU A 441 6.09 26.74 -11.57
N PHE A 442 5.79 26.43 -10.30
CA PHE A 442 5.36 25.09 -9.88
C PHE A 442 3.86 25.00 -9.55
N GLY A 443 3.16 26.14 -9.46
CA GLY A 443 1.74 26.23 -9.13
C GLY A 443 1.41 25.73 -7.73
N ILE A 444 2.35 25.84 -6.79
CA ILE A 444 2.19 25.41 -5.41
C ILE A 444 1.86 26.65 -4.57
N SER A 445 0.70 26.63 -3.91
CA SER A 445 0.28 27.74 -3.05
C SER A 445 1.09 27.76 -1.75
N PRO A 446 1.63 28.91 -1.32
CA PRO A 446 2.36 29.01 -0.06
C PRO A 446 1.52 28.64 1.17
N LYS A 447 2.06 27.75 2.02
CA LYS A 447 1.47 27.30 3.29
C LYS A 447 2.14 27.99 4.49
N PRO A 448 1.55 27.94 5.71
CA PRO A 448 2.14 28.55 6.91
C PRO A 448 3.60 28.17 7.15
N GLU A 449 3.99 26.92 6.85
CA GLU A 449 5.37 26.44 7.03
C GLU A 449 6.37 27.15 6.09
N HIS A 450 5.93 27.49 4.87
CA HIS A 450 6.75 28.21 3.89
C HIS A 450 6.96 29.66 4.32
N PHE A 451 5.90 30.32 4.76
CA PHE A 451 5.97 31.67 5.31
C PHE A 451 6.82 31.71 6.57
N CYS A 452 6.66 30.75 7.49
CA CYS A 452 7.48 30.66 8.70
C CYS A 452 8.98 30.61 8.37
N CYS A 453 9.40 29.75 7.42
CA CYS A 453 10.81 29.65 7.04
C CYS A 453 11.33 30.91 6.36
N PHE A 454 10.49 31.56 5.53
CA PHE A 454 10.89 32.78 4.82
C PHE A 454 10.94 34.01 5.74
N ILE A 455 9.99 34.13 6.68
CA ILE A 455 9.99 35.15 7.74
C ILE A 455 11.20 34.94 8.65
N ASP A 456 11.51 33.71 9.05
CA ASP A 456 12.71 33.40 9.85
C ASP A 456 13.99 33.82 9.11
N LEU A 457 14.08 33.57 7.79
CA LEU A 457 15.18 34.04 6.94
C LEU A 457 15.31 35.56 6.95
N LEU A 458 14.22 36.31 6.69
CA LEU A 458 14.24 37.77 6.66
C LEU A 458 14.57 38.35 8.03
N SER A 459 13.97 37.79 9.08
CA SER A 459 14.10 38.25 10.47
C SER A 459 15.53 38.06 10.99
N ARG A 460 16.18 36.91 10.72
CA ARG A 460 17.57 36.66 11.10
C ARG A 460 18.57 37.54 10.36
N ASN A 461 18.26 37.97 9.15
CA ASN A 461 19.14 38.82 8.33
C ASN A 461 18.86 40.33 8.49
N GLY A 462 17.93 40.71 9.38
CA GLY A 462 17.66 42.11 9.74
C GLY A 462 16.72 42.85 8.79
N LEU A 463 15.99 42.15 7.93
CA LEU A 463 14.97 42.70 7.04
C LEU A 463 13.59 42.66 7.72
N LEU A 464 13.49 43.26 8.90
CA LEU A 464 12.30 43.16 9.77
C LEU A 464 11.07 43.86 9.17
N GLU A 465 11.24 44.99 8.50
CA GLU A 465 10.15 45.70 7.83
C GLU A 465 9.51 44.84 6.73
N GLU A 466 10.34 44.16 5.95
CA GLU A 466 9.90 43.23 4.91
C GLU A 466 9.19 42.02 5.52
N ALA A 467 9.73 41.47 6.62
CA ALA A 467 9.10 40.37 7.34
C ALA A 467 7.72 40.77 7.90
N GLN A 468 7.55 42.00 8.40
CA GLN A 468 6.25 42.51 8.86
C GLN A 468 5.25 42.68 7.72
N LEU A 469 5.68 43.20 6.58
CA LEU A 469 4.83 43.34 5.39
C LEU A 469 4.34 41.96 4.94
N LEU A 470 5.26 40.99 4.91
CA LEU A 470 4.94 39.62 4.53
C LEU A 470 3.92 38.99 5.47
N VAL A 471 3.99 39.23 6.79
CA VAL A 471 2.98 38.78 7.78
C VAL A 471 1.60 39.40 7.51
N LYS A 472 1.54 40.66 7.08
CA LYS A 472 0.29 41.36 6.77
C LYS A 472 -0.34 40.87 5.46
N ASP A 473 0.49 40.50 4.49
CA ASP A 473 0.05 40.03 3.17
C ASP A 473 -0.33 38.53 3.15
N MET A 474 -0.24 37.82 4.28
CA MET A 474 -0.59 36.40 4.35
C MET A 474 -2.10 36.17 4.17
N PRO A 475 -2.49 35.12 3.43
CA PRO A 475 -3.90 34.80 3.20
C PRO A 475 -4.58 34.07 4.37
N PHE A 476 -3.89 33.85 5.48
CA PHE A 476 -4.37 33.15 6.68
C PHE A 476 -3.81 33.80 7.95
N GLU A 477 -4.42 33.50 9.10
CA GLU A 477 -3.96 34.04 10.39
C GLU A 477 -2.59 33.46 10.79
N PRO A 478 -1.64 34.30 11.24
CA PRO A 478 -0.30 33.85 11.62
C PRO A 478 -0.36 32.93 12.85
N ASP A 479 0.30 31.78 12.76
CA ASP A 479 0.46 30.86 13.88
C ASP A 479 1.60 31.28 14.82
N ILE A 480 1.73 30.54 15.92
CA ILE A 480 2.76 30.77 16.94
C ILE A 480 4.18 30.65 16.38
N ALA A 481 4.40 29.75 15.41
CA ALA A 481 5.72 29.53 14.84
C ALA A 481 6.17 30.76 14.03
N ILE A 482 5.26 31.37 13.27
CA ILE A 482 5.50 32.61 12.53
C ILE A 482 5.79 33.78 13.47
N TRP A 483 5.01 33.95 14.55
CA TRP A 483 5.30 34.98 15.55
C TRP A 483 6.64 34.72 16.26
N GLY A 484 6.95 33.46 16.57
CA GLY A 484 8.23 33.04 17.14
C GLY A 484 9.42 33.34 16.23
N ALA A 485 9.28 33.14 14.92
CA ALA A 485 10.30 33.48 13.93
C ALA A 485 10.58 34.99 13.87
N LEU A 486 9.52 35.81 13.87
CA LEU A 486 9.63 37.28 13.88
C LEU A 486 10.26 37.78 15.20
N LEU A 487 9.84 37.22 16.34
CA LEU A 487 10.43 37.51 17.66
C LEU A 487 11.90 37.11 17.73
N GLY A 488 12.27 35.98 17.13
CA GLY A 488 13.65 35.51 17.05
C GLY A 488 14.58 36.51 16.38
N GLY A 489 14.13 37.18 15.31
CA GLY A 489 14.89 38.26 14.67
C GLY A 489 14.93 39.56 15.47
N CYS A 490 13.85 39.92 16.17
CA CYS A 490 13.81 41.09 17.05
C CYS A 490 14.86 41.01 18.16
N ARG A 491 15.07 39.80 18.72
CA ARG A 491 16.11 39.53 19.73
C ARG A 491 17.52 39.86 19.25
N VAL A 492 17.83 39.63 17.97
CA VAL A 492 19.18 39.82 17.41
C VAL A 492 19.54 41.31 17.29
N ARG A 493 18.55 42.20 17.20
CA ARG A 493 18.77 43.65 16.98
C ARG A 493 18.16 44.59 18.03
N SER A 494 17.65 44.05 19.14
CA SER A 494 17.08 44.82 20.26
C SER A 494 15.97 45.80 19.87
N ASP A 495 15.13 45.45 18.89
CA ASP A 495 13.95 46.25 18.54
C ASP A 495 12.80 45.95 19.53
N SER A 496 12.73 46.75 20.59
CA SER A 496 11.78 46.56 21.70
C SER A 496 10.33 46.86 21.31
N LYS A 497 10.10 47.81 20.41
CA LYS A 497 8.73 48.23 20.03
C LYS A 497 8.03 47.16 19.21
N LEU A 498 8.74 46.61 18.23
CA LEU A 498 8.20 45.52 17.41
C LEU A 498 8.01 44.24 18.23
N ALA A 499 8.94 43.96 19.14
CA ALA A 499 8.81 42.82 20.04
C ALA A 499 7.55 42.92 20.92
N GLU A 500 7.27 44.07 21.52
CA GLU A 500 6.06 44.28 22.33
C GLU A 500 4.76 44.10 21.52
N GLU A 501 4.70 44.62 20.30
CA GLU A 501 3.54 44.46 19.41
C GLU A 501 3.29 42.99 19.05
N VAL A 502 4.35 42.24 18.72
CA VAL A 502 4.26 40.82 18.38
C VAL A 502 3.84 39.99 19.59
N VAL A 503 4.33 40.32 20.79
CA VAL A 503 3.95 39.65 22.03
C VAL A 503 2.48 39.89 22.39
N GLY A 504 1.97 41.10 22.16
CA GLY A 504 0.55 41.42 22.32
C GLY A 504 -0.31 40.50 21.45
N LYS A 505 -0.01 40.43 20.15
CA LYS A 505 -0.73 39.60 19.18
C LYS A 505 -0.58 38.08 19.44
N ALA A 506 0.59 37.63 19.88
CA ALA A 506 0.81 36.23 20.23
C ALA A 506 0.07 35.81 21.52
N SER A 507 -0.16 36.75 22.45
CA SER A 507 -0.89 36.49 23.70
C SER A 507 -2.40 36.36 23.49
N GLU A 508 -2.94 37.00 22.44
CA GLU A 508 -4.35 36.91 22.04
C GLU A 508 -4.71 35.53 21.46
N LEU A 509 -3.73 34.78 20.96
CA LEU A 509 -3.94 33.46 20.36
C LEU A 509 -4.15 32.32 21.37
N GLU A 510 -4.12 32.60 22.69
CA GLU A 510 -4.41 31.65 23.80
C GLU A 510 -3.98 30.19 23.58
N VAL A 511 -2.68 29.93 23.37
CA VAL A 511 -2.15 28.55 23.33
C VAL A 511 -1.12 28.33 24.44
N ASN A 512 -1.33 27.27 25.23
CA ASN A 512 -0.47 26.83 26.34
C ASN A 512 0.84 26.18 25.85
N ASP A 513 1.61 26.85 24.99
CA ASP A 513 2.93 26.35 24.57
C ASP A 513 4.06 26.94 25.44
N SER A 514 4.79 26.03 26.11
CA SER A 514 5.98 26.35 26.91
C SER A 514 7.07 27.08 26.12
N GLY A 515 7.18 26.83 24.80
CA GLY A 515 8.21 27.41 23.95
C GLY A 515 8.10 28.93 23.82
N VAL A 516 6.88 29.45 23.71
CA VAL A 516 6.59 30.88 23.50
C VAL A 516 6.92 31.69 24.75
N HIS A 517 6.50 31.22 25.92
CA HIS A 517 6.79 31.91 27.17
C HIS A 517 8.28 31.88 27.52
N VAL A 518 9.00 30.81 27.15
CA VAL A 518 10.47 30.75 27.28
C VAL A 518 11.15 31.72 26.30
N LEU A 519 10.69 31.79 25.04
CA LEU A 519 11.20 32.73 24.06
C LEU A 519 10.97 34.18 24.53
N LEU A 520 9.78 34.47 25.05
CA LEU A 520 9.37 35.74 25.62
C LEU A 520 10.25 36.16 26.81
N SER A 521 10.42 35.24 27.78
CA SER A 521 11.29 35.48 28.94
C SER A 521 12.74 35.74 28.53
N ASN A 522 13.26 35.00 27.53
CA ASN A 522 14.61 35.20 27.03
C ASN A 522 14.77 36.55 26.31
N ILE A 523 13.72 37.07 25.66
CA ILE A 523 13.73 38.36 24.99
C ILE A 523 13.77 39.50 26.00
N TYR A 524 12.86 39.51 26.99
CA TYR A 524 12.90 40.50 28.07
C TYR A 524 14.22 40.47 28.84
N ALA A 525 14.78 39.27 29.05
CA ALA A 525 16.10 39.13 29.65
C ALA A 525 17.23 39.72 28.77
N SER A 526 17.12 39.63 27.43
CA SER A 526 18.09 40.24 26.50
C SER A 526 17.97 41.76 26.36
N MET A 527 16.82 42.33 26.74
CA MET A 527 16.56 43.78 26.76
C MET A 527 16.83 44.42 28.13
N ASP A 528 17.48 43.71 29.06
CA ASP A 528 17.68 44.10 30.48
C ASP A 528 16.38 44.40 31.26
N GLN A 529 15.22 44.02 30.72
CA GLN A 529 13.89 44.11 31.34
C GLN A 529 13.63 42.89 32.22
N ARG A 530 14.40 42.79 33.30
CA ARG A 530 14.35 41.66 34.26
C ARG A 530 12.97 41.44 34.92
N PRO A 531 12.21 42.48 35.31
CA PRO A 531 10.87 42.32 35.90
C PRO A 531 9.87 41.64 34.96
N GLU A 532 9.87 42.03 33.70
CA GLU A 532 8.98 41.53 32.66
C GLU A 532 9.36 40.09 32.26
N ALA A 533 10.67 39.78 32.24
CA ALA A 533 11.17 38.42 32.05
C ALA A 533 10.72 37.45 33.16
N LEU A 534 10.65 37.94 34.40
CA LEU A 534 10.16 37.20 35.55
C LEU A 534 8.64 37.06 35.53
N ALA A 535 7.91 38.10 35.14
CA ALA A 535 6.45 38.03 34.96
C ALA A 535 6.04 37.02 33.87
N ALA A 536 6.81 36.93 32.78
CA ALA A 536 6.61 35.93 31.74
C ALA A 536 6.82 34.49 32.25
N ARG A 537 7.81 34.26 33.14
CA ARG A 537 8.02 32.96 33.80
C ARG A 537 6.99 32.66 34.88
N GLY A 538 6.57 33.67 35.64
CA GLY A 538 5.49 33.54 36.63
C GLY A 538 4.19 33.08 35.98
N LYS A 539 3.84 33.62 34.81
CA LYS A 539 2.69 33.15 34.01
C LYS A 539 2.82 31.70 33.54
N MET A 540 4.03 31.16 33.36
CA MET A 540 4.24 29.73 33.07
C MET A 540 3.97 28.87 34.30
N GLU A 541 4.45 29.31 35.47
CA GLU A 541 4.26 28.61 36.75
C GLU A 541 2.79 28.62 37.19
N GLU A 542 2.10 29.75 37.06
CA GLU A 542 0.66 29.89 37.34
C GLU A 542 -0.22 29.00 36.44
N ARG A 543 0.24 28.72 35.21
CA ARG A 543 -0.46 27.87 34.24
C ARG A 543 0.00 26.41 34.24
N ASN A 544 0.84 25.98 35.19
CA ASN A 544 1.45 24.64 35.26
C ASN A 544 2.18 24.22 33.95
N ILE A 545 2.76 25.17 33.23
CA ILE A 545 3.47 24.92 31.98
C ILE A 545 4.94 24.57 32.30
N SER A 546 5.26 23.28 32.38
CA SER A 546 6.63 22.81 32.67
C SER A 546 7.49 22.66 31.41
N LYS A 547 8.73 23.16 31.44
CA LYS A 547 9.73 22.90 30.39
C LYS A 547 10.22 21.46 30.49
N LYS A 548 10.01 20.64 29.45
CA LYS A 548 10.79 19.39 29.29
C LYS A 548 12.23 19.78 28.96
N ALA A 549 13.17 19.49 29.85
CA ALA A 549 14.59 19.63 29.55
C ALA A 549 14.94 18.66 28.42
N GLY A 550 15.62 19.14 27.38
CA GLY A 550 16.18 18.26 26.36
C GLY A 550 17.25 17.39 27.01
N SER A 551 17.02 16.08 27.08
CA SER A 551 18.02 15.13 27.53
C SER A 551 18.96 14.82 26.36
N SER A 552 20.13 15.43 26.35
CA SER A 552 21.26 14.94 25.57
C SER A 552 21.97 13.91 26.43
N VAL A 553 21.71 12.63 26.18
CA VAL A 553 22.53 11.56 26.76
C VAL A 553 23.84 11.56 25.96
N VAL A 554 24.85 12.23 26.49
CA VAL A 554 26.22 12.07 26.00
C VAL A 554 26.66 10.69 26.52
N LEU A 555 26.58 9.67 25.67
CA LEU A 555 27.21 8.37 25.89
C LEU A 555 28.63 8.37 25.31
#